data_AF-A0A1J1GQN5-F1
#
_entry.id   AF-A0A1J1GQN5-F1
#
_cell.length_a   1.000
_cell.length_b   1.000
_cell.length_c   1.000
_cell.angle_alpha   90.00
_cell.angle_beta   90.00
_cell.angle_gamma   90.00
#
_symmetry.space_group_name_H-M   'P 1'
#
loop_
_entity.id
_entity.type
_entity.pdbx_description
1 polymer ?
#
loop_
_entity_poly.entity_id
_entity_poly.type
_entity_poly.pdbx_seq_one_letter_code
_entity_poly.pdbx_strand_id
1 'polypeptide(L)'
;MKIIKIISICLYSINQYYNLKKYKLKYIKYPEIKLIRKLAELFDIKDEDIINDSGFSIKEVQLLHNLNDTRYEDTPVKGHFEDPRELIIKLIDMLFLDNYKKCMEKHKTYVNHTYRTLESLRKESLTFFQSSLANAKKHIKTIFMDHQINRDELYMYEGLDVVLQYDEVNTRVFINRMDAFKYLDKMRFNRELSFNVEEMLQYFAKLLEKNQKRLHNFGEKIYLIDKYISTHLGLRANRFPLKYTSGRHREVTVLNNYMDNSVKELHNKIFGDKKEKIIKSKTSFKVDVKYLSSFFQDSILILDFNINESVHTLFVKLNKILKGDIKCLITFISYIFEIERSRNKFILDNIKSKIDEKLFMNMFLYDIYDLYLQEEKDIINSRNIFKEFIKTTYGFDIDSSSIKSLVNKLYGSINSTEILELFDYIVKILLYKKQIEEYLNFTNFLKEVSEENMSKMKKFMRYVFKWGEGIAYIPKNSSHRVVSQFLQIYEKNHFFNNLYRINQPLKLSLKASKDLILRYTVLSDLLYFLNKELVRLRNSSYISEEEKKQNENTILFFMYTINKFNEQGILFQN
;
A
#
# COMPACT_ATOMS: atom_id res chain seq x y z
N MET A 1 41.22 26.57 -18.14
CA MET A 1 39.81 26.19 -18.41
C MET A 1 39.21 25.66 -17.10
N LYS A 2 38.16 26.29 -16.57
CA LYS A 2 37.56 25.96 -15.27
C LYS A 2 36.82 24.63 -15.35
N ILE A 3 37.26 23.65 -14.56
CA ILE A 3 36.57 22.38 -14.34
C ILE A 3 35.35 22.66 -13.47
N ILE A 4 34.15 22.55 -14.05
CA ILE A 4 32.90 22.54 -13.28
C ILE A 4 32.73 21.10 -12.74
N LYS A 5 33.10 20.90 -11.47
CA LYS A 5 32.78 19.68 -10.72
C LYS A 5 31.32 19.78 -10.26
N ILE A 6 30.42 19.11 -10.97
CA ILE A 6 29.03 18.92 -10.52
C ILE A 6 29.05 17.78 -9.48
N ILE A 7 28.92 18.12 -8.21
CA ILE A 7 28.70 17.16 -7.11
C ILE A 7 27.19 16.97 -6.99
N SER A 8 26.68 15.83 -7.43
CA SER A 8 25.30 15.41 -7.16
C SER A 8 25.23 14.80 -5.76
N ILE A 9 24.47 15.44 -4.86
CA ILE A 9 24.18 14.91 -3.52
C ILE A 9 22.81 14.22 -3.60
N CYS A 10 22.78 12.89 -3.63
CA CYS A 10 21.56 12.11 -3.46
C CYS A 10 21.16 12.08 -1.99
N LEU A 11 20.08 12.77 -1.62
CA LEU A 11 19.43 12.62 -0.32
C LEU A 11 18.43 11.47 -0.39
N TYR A 12 18.89 10.25 -0.11
CA TYR A 12 18.00 9.14 0.19
C TYR A 12 17.36 9.34 1.57
N SER A 13 16.04 9.24 1.62
CA SER A 13 15.21 8.92 2.79
C SER A 13 15.87 9.15 4.15
N ILE A 14 15.83 10.40 4.62
CA ILE A 14 16.05 10.70 6.03
C ILE A 14 14.83 10.15 6.78
N ASN A 15 15.03 9.03 7.48
CA ASN A 15 14.15 8.63 8.56
C ASN A 15 14.01 9.84 9.50
N GLN A 16 12.78 10.32 9.72
CA GLN A 16 12.50 11.51 10.54
C GLN A 16 12.96 11.36 12.01
N TYR A 17 13.43 10.18 12.41
CA TYR A 17 14.00 9.89 13.73
C TYR A 17 15.52 9.57 13.72
N TYR A 18 16.23 9.68 12.60
CA TYR A 18 17.68 9.48 12.58
C TYR A 18 18.44 10.72 13.05
N ASN A 19 18.73 10.75 14.36
CA ASN A 19 19.85 11.42 15.03
C ASN A 19 20.44 12.68 14.35
N LEU A 20 19.70 13.80 14.41
CA LEU A 20 20.12 15.14 13.96
C LEU A 20 21.37 15.72 14.67
N LYS A 21 21.97 15.01 15.64
CA LYS A 21 23.16 15.50 16.35
C LYS A 21 24.48 15.36 15.58
N LYS A 22 24.55 14.53 14.52
CA LYS A 22 25.84 14.15 13.90
C LYS A 22 26.25 14.95 12.66
N TYR A 23 25.37 15.76 12.07
CA TYR A 23 25.68 16.56 10.87
C TYR A 23 25.18 18.00 11.00
N LYS A 24 25.98 18.87 11.64
CA LYS A 24 25.84 20.32 11.46
C LYS A 24 26.51 20.71 10.14
N LEU A 25 25.74 20.83 9.06
CA LEU A 25 26.21 21.46 7.83
C LEU A 25 26.50 22.94 8.13
N LYS A 26 27.77 23.35 7.95
CA LYS A 26 28.33 24.66 8.37
C LYS A 26 27.70 25.91 7.73
N TYR A 27 26.75 25.79 6.79
CA TYR A 27 26.35 26.91 5.93
C TYR A 27 24.84 27.14 5.73
N ILE A 28 23.99 26.62 6.61
CA ILE A 28 22.56 26.98 6.59
C ILE A 28 22.24 27.75 7.87
N LYS A 29 21.96 29.05 7.75
CA LYS A 29 21.24 29.80 8.79
C LYS A 29 19.85 29.20 8.87
N TYR A 30 19.66 28.23 9.76
CA TYR A 30 18.32 27.82 10.15
C TYR A 30 17.65 29.05 10.77
N PRO A 31 16.40 29.38 10.40
CA PRO A 31 15.58 30.19 11.30
C PRO A 31 15.64 29.48 12.65
N GLU A 32 15.95 30.19 13.72
CA GLU A 32 15.90 29.63 15.06
C GLU A 32 14.50 29.07 15.26
N ILE A 33 14.36 27.76 15.06
CA ILE A 33 13.22 27.03 15.53
C ILE A 33 13.37 27.12 17.04
N LYS A 34 12.77 28.14 17.64
CA LYS A 34 12.41 28.11 19.04
C LYS A 34 11.49 26.92 19.15
N LEU A 35 12.10 25.78 19.46
CA LEU A 35 11.41 24.60 19.91
C LEU A 35 10.79 25.06 21.22
N ILE A 36 9.56 25.57 21.15
CA ILE A 36 8.72 25.75 22.32
C ILE A 36 8.43 24.32 22.75
N ARG A 37 9.39 23.73 23.46
CA ARG A 37 9.07 22.74 24.47
C ARG A 37 8.12 23.51 25.37
N LYS A 38 6.82 23.32 25.18
CA LYS A 38 6.01 23.08 26.37
C LYS A 38 6.68 21.86 26.99
N LEU A 39 7.72 22.11 27.79
CA LEU A 39 8.11 21.20 28.84
C LEU A 39 6.78 20.88 29.47
N ALA A 40 6.28 19.66 29.24
CA ALA A 40 5.23 19.16 30.07
C ALA A 40 5.76 19.43 31.47
N GLU A 41 5.11 20.33 32.19
CA GLU A 41 5.26 20.40 33.63
C GLU A 41 5.11 18.95 34.04
N LEU A 42 6.22 18.34 34.45
CA LEU A 42 6.26 17.01 35.01
C LEU A 42 5.54 17.19 36.34
N PHE A 43 4.21 17.24 36.28
CA PHE A 43 3.39 17.10 37.46
C PHE A 43 3.69 15.69 37.93
N ASP A 44 4.51 15.61 38.98
CA ASP A 44 4.75 14.39 39.73
C ASP A 44 3.46 14.06 40.49
N ILE A 45 2.43 13.70 39.72
CA ILE A 45 1.11 13.31 40.21
C ILE A 45 1.31 11.94 40.84
N LYS A 46 1.08 11.88 42.16
CA LYS A 46 1.13 10.63 42.90
C LYS A 46 -0.11 9.81 42.60
N ASP A 47 -0.04 8.51 42.81
CA ASP A 47 -1.19 7.63 42.56
C ASP A 47 -2.40 8.02 43.42
N GLU A 48 -2.15 8.56 44.61
CA GLU A 48 -3.16 9.08 45.53
C GLU A 48 -3.91 10.31 44.98
N ASP A 49 -3.31 11.05 44.05
CA ASP A 49 -3.88 12.27 43.45
C ASP A 49 -4.75 11.98 42.20
N ILE A 50 -4.86 10.70 41.80
CA ILE A 50 -5.66 10.25 40.66
C ILE A 50 -6.96 9.66 41.19
N ILE A 51 -7.97 10.52 41.37
CA ILE A 51 -9.22 10.20 42.05
C ILE A 51 -10.36 9.97 41.03
N ASN A 52 -11.21 8.96 41.28
CA ASN A 52 -12.39 8.68 40.47
C ASN A 52 -13.63 9.47 40.93
N ASP A 53 -14.74 9.38 40.19
CA ASP A 53 -16.00 10.05 40.51
C ASP A 53 -16.58 9.71 41.90
N SER A 54 -16.14 8.60 42.51
CA SER A 54 -16.53 8.15 43.85
C SER A 54 -15.55 8.53 44.95
N GLY A 55 -14.48 9.28 44.65
CA GLY A 55 -13.49 9.73 45.63
C GLY A 55 -12.37 8.73 45.92
N PHE A 56 -12.31 7.58 45.22
CA PHE A 56 -11.24 6.60 45.38
C PHE A 56 -10.05 6.92 44.47
N SER A 57 -8.84 6.81 45.01
CA SER A 57 -7.61 6.88 44.25
C SER A 57 -7.42 5.66 43.35
N ILE A 58 -6.67 5.79 42.25
CA ILE A 58 -6.37 4.67 41.34
C ILE A 58 -5.63 3.52 42.03
N LYS A 59 -4.88 3.82 43.10
CA LYS A 59 -4.24 2.82 43.95
C LYS A 59 -5.25 2.05 44.78
N GLU A 60 -6.23 2.72 45.38
CA GLU A 60 -7.32 2.08 46.12
C GLU A 60 -8.18 1.24 45.19
N VAL A 61 -8.51 1.74 43.99
CA VAL A 61 -9.25 0.96 42.98
C VAL A 61 -8.45 -0.27 42.54
N GLN A 62 -7.13 -0.16 42.37
CA GLN A 62 -6.26 -1.32 42.08
C GLN A 62 -6.23 -2.32 43.24
N LEU A 63 -6.19 -1.86 44.49
CA LEU A 63 -6.23 -2.74 45.66
C LEU A 63 -7.58 -3.46 45.79
N LEU A 64 -8.70 -2.75 45.58
CA LEU A 64 -10.04 -3.33 45.55
C LEU A 64 -10.18 -4.38 44.45
N HIS A 65 -9.64 -4.09 43.27
CA HIS A 65 -9.57 -5.03 42.15
C HIS A 65 -8.82 -6.32 42.56
N ASN A 66 -7.59 -6.19 43.08
CA ASN A 66 -6.78 -7.32 43.52
C ASN A 66 -7.41 -8.12 44.68
N LEU A 67 -8.22 -7.48 45.54
CA LEU A 67 -8.92 -8.15 46.65
C LEU A 67 -10.13 -8.96 46.15
N ASN A 68 -10.86 -8.46 45.16
CA ASN A 68 -12.01 -9.16 44.57
C ASN A 68 -11.61 -10.39 43.74
N ASP A 69 -10.36 -10.48 43.25
CA ASP A 69 -9.79 -11.73 42.69
C ASP A 69 -9.64 -12.85 43.74
N THR A 70 -9.78 -12.54 45.03
CA THR A 70 -9.53 -13.50 46.14
C THR A 70 -10.73 -13.80 47.04
N ARG A 71 -11.87 -13.09 46.94
CA ARG A 71 -13.05 -13.33 47.80
C ARG A 71 -14.41 -13.02 47.15
N TYR A 72 -15.33 -13.99 47.29
CA TYR A 72 -16.79 -13.76 47.24
C TYR A 72 -17.24 -13.08 48.54
N GLU A 73 -17.16 -11.75 48.68
CA GLU A 73 -17.82 -11.06 49.79
C GLU A 73 -18.47 -9.74 49.37
N ASP A 74 -19.72 -9.57 49.81
CA ASP A 74 -20.59 -8.41 49.61
C ASP A 74 -19.97 -7.13 50.21
N THR A 75 -19.27 -6.35 49.39
CA THR A 75 -18.95 -4.94 49.66
C THR A 75 -19.82 -4.01 48.81
N PRO A 76 -20.02 -2.74 49.20
CA PRO A 76 -20.96 -1.82 48.57
C PRO A 76 -20.59 -1.46 47.11
N VAL A 77 -19.36 -1.77 46.69
CA VAL A 77 -18.92 -1.73 45.29
C VAL A 77 -19.11 -3.14 44.71
N LYS A 78 -20.37 -3.54 44.49
CA LYS A 78 -20.73 -4.78 43.81
C LYS A 78 -20.30 -4.72 42.34
N GLY A 79 -19.05 -5.04 42.09
CA GLY A 79 -18.50 -5.26 40.75
C GLY A 79 -17.53 -6.43 40.80
N HIS A 80 -17.86 -7.52 40.12
CA HIS A 80 -16.85 -8.50 39.73
C HIS A 80 -15.99 -7.79 38.69
N PHE A 81 -14.81 -7.32 39.09
CA PHE A 81 -13.90 -6.68 38.16
C PHE A 81 -13.17 -7.78 37.39
N GLU A 82 -13.33 -7.80 36.07
CA GLU A 82 -12.55 -8.70 35.21
C GLU A 82 -11.06 -8.30 35.26
N ASP A 83 -10.15 -9.27 35.06
CA ASP A 83 -8.70 -9.02 34.97
C ASP A 83 -8.42 -7.93 33.92
N PRO A 84 -7.67 -6.85 34.22
CA PRO A 84 -7.31 -5.81 33.26
C PRO A 84 -6.66 -6.35 31.98
N ARG A 85 -6.01 -7.52 32.06
CA ARG A 85 -5.40 -8.24 30.93
C ARG A 85 -6.45 -8.94 30.06
N GLU A 86 -7.54 -9.41 30.62
CA GLU A 86 -8.68 -9.88 29.83
C GLU A 86 -9.46 -8.70 29.23
N LEU A 87 -9.59 -7.62 30.01
CA LEU A 87 -10.25 -6.39 29.57
C LEU A 87 -9.54 -5.72 28.39
N ILE A 88 -8.21 -5.73 28.33
CA ILE A 88 -7.50 -5.15 27.18
C ILE A 88 -7.88 -5.88 25.88
N ILE A 89 -8.09 -7.20 25.94
CA ILE A 89 -8.48 -7.99 24.78
C ILE A 89 -9.87 -7.56 24.29
N LYS A 90 -10.84 -7.45 25.21
CA LYS A 90 -12.20 -6.97 24.91
C LYS A 90 -12.21 -5.55 24.35
N LEU A 91 -11.39 -4.67 24.93
CA LEU A 91 -11.24 -3.30 24.46
C LEU A 91 -10.60 -3.21 23.09
N ILE A 92 -9.56 -4.01 22.81
CA ILE A 92 -8.98 -4.06 21.46
C ILE A 92 -10.05 -4.45 20.45
N ASP A 93 -10.86 -5.45 20.78
CA ASP A 93 -11.91 -5.93 19.91
C ASP A 93 -12.93 -4.83 19.58
N MET A 94 -13.47 -4.20 20.63
CA MET A 94 -14.46 -3.14 20.55
C MET A 94 -13.93 -1.88 19.83
N LEU A 95 -12.69 -1.47 20.13
CA LEU A 95 -12.16 -0.17 19.70
C LEU A 95 -11.48 -0.22 18.33
N PHE A 96 -10.88 -1.36 17.96
CA PHE A 96 -10.06 -1.50 16.75
C PHE A 96 -10.64 -2.48 15.73
N LEU A 97 -11.32 -3.56 16.18
CA LEU A 97 -11.76 -4.64 15.30
C LEU A 97 -13.22 -4.54 14.87
N ASP A 98 -14.11 -3.95 15.67
CA ASP A 98 -15.55 -3.85 15.34
C ASP A 98 -15.83 -3.04 14.06
N ASN A 99 -15.25 -1.84 13.95
CA ASN A 99 -15.42 -1.00 12.75
C ASN A 99 -14.46 -1.35 11.61
N TYR A 100 -13.61 -2.35 11.82
CA TYR A 100 -12.50 -2.66 10.94
C TYR A 100 -12.91 -2.98 9.50
N LYS A 101 -13.95 -3.82 9.33
CA LYS A 101 -14.50 -4.17 8.00
C LYS A 101 -14.97 -2.92 7.24
N LYS A 102 -15.61 -1.97 7.94
CA LYS A 102 -16.11 -0.72 7.36
C LYS A 102 -14.95 0.18 6.92
N CYS A 103 -13.94 0.35 7.77
CA CYS A 103 -12.74 1.13 7.45
C CYS A 103 -11.99 0.53 6.26
N MET A 104 -11.94 -0.80 6.19
CA MET A 104 -11.31 -1.55 5.11
C MET A 104 -12.02 -1.38 3.76
N GLU A 105 -13.34 -1.55 3.69
CA GLU A 105 -14.10 -1.36 2.44
C GLU A 105 -14.01 0.08 1.90
N LYS A 106 -13.98 1.07 2.80
CA LYS A 106 -13.70 2.47 2.43
C LYS A 106 -12.30 2.62 1.80
N HIS A 107 -11.27 2.04 2.42
CA HIS A 107 -9.91 2.08 1.88
C HIS A 107 -9.82 1.41 0.50
N LYS A 108 -10.48 0.25 0.33
CA LYS A 108 -10.57 -0.46 -0.95
C LYS A 108 -11.23 0.39 -2.03
N THR A 109 -12.32 1.07 -1.70
CA THR A 109 -13.05 1.94 -2.61
C THR A 109 -12.16 3.08 -3.10
N TYR A 110 -11.42 3.72 -2.19
CA TYR A 110 -10.43 4.73 -2.53
C TYR A 110 -9.33 4.20 -3.45
N VAL A 111 -8.73 3.05 -3.12
CA VAL A 111 -7.67 2.44 -3.94
C VAL A 111 -8.18 2.16 -5.35
N ASN A 112 -9.39 1.61 -5.47
CA ASN A 112 -10.00 1.33 -6.76
C ASN A 112 -10.29 2.61 -7.56
N HIS A 113 -10.78 3.67 -6.90
CA HIS A 113 -11.01 4.96 -7.53
C HIS A 113 -9.70 5.54 -8.08
N THR A 114 -8.68 5.64 -7.23
CA THR A 114 -7.34 6.14 -7.58
C THR A 114 -6.72 5.32 -8.72
N TYR A 115 -6.83 3.99 -8.66
CA TYR A 115 -6.35 3.09 -9.70
C TYR A 115 -7.03 3.37 -11.04
N ARG A 116 -8.36 3.50 -11.07
CA ARG A 116 -9.12 3.80 -12.30
C ARG A 116 -8.71 5.14 -12.90
N THR A 117 -8.51 6.17 -12.07
CA THR A 117 -8.08 7.49 -12.53
C THR A 117 -6.67 7.43 -13.13
N LEU A 118 -5.73 6.74 -12.47
CA LEU A 118 -4.38 6.50 -13.01
C LEU A 118 -4.42 5.72 -14.33
N GLU A 119 -5.25 4.67 -14.40
CA GLU A 119 -5.40 3.86 -15.59
C GLU A 119 -5.98 4.67 -16.76
N SER A 120 -6.96 5.53 -16.49
CA SER A 120 -7.55 6.44 -17.49
C SER A 120 -6.51 7.43 -18.03
N LEU A 121 -5.78 8.12 -17.14
CA LEU A 121 -4.71 9.05 -17.51
C LEU A 121 -3.61 8.37 -18.34
N ARG A 122 -3.26 7.14 -17.97
CA ARG A 122 -2.28 6.32 -18.69
C ARG A 122 -2.80 5.92 -20.07
N LYS A 123 -4.05 5.47 -20.19
CA LYS A 123 -4.66 5.09 -21.47
C LYS A 123 -4.73 6.29 -22.42
N GLU A 124 -5.22 7.43 -21.95
CA GLU A 124 -5.27 8.66 -22.74
C GLU A 124 -3.87 9.06 -23.25
N SER A 125 -2.88 9.03 -22.36
CA SER A 125 -1.49 9.36 -22.72
C SER A 125 -0.84 8.31 -23.60
N LEU A 126 -1.20 7.04 -23.48
CA LEU A 126 -0.72 5.99 -24.38
C LEU A 126 -1.29 6.18 -25.78
N THR A 127 -2.59 6.45 -25.92
CA THR A 127 -3.22 6.72 -27.23
C THR A 127 -2.58 7.91 -27.93
N PHE A 128 -2.29 8.99 -27.19
CA PHE A 128 -1.57 10.14 -27.76
C PHE A 128 -0.16 9.78 -28.21
N PHE A 129 0.57 9.00 -27.42
CA PHE A 129 1.92 8.55 -27.75
C PHE A 129 1.91 7.72 -29.03
N GLN A 130 1.01 6.74 -29.11
CA GLN A 130 0.85 5.87 -30.27
C GLN A 130 0.50 6.67 -31.53
N SER A 131 -0.42 7.64 -31.42
CA SER A 131 -0.78 8.54 -32.51
C SER A 131 0.43 9.39 -32.94
N SER A 132 1.18 9.95 -32.00
CA SER A 132 2.36 10.79 -32.29
C SER A 132 3.46 9.98 -32.98
N LEU A 133 3.71 8.76 -32.50
CA LEU A 133 4.66 7.84 -33.12
C LEU A 133 4.18 7.41 -34.53
N ALA A 134 2.91 7.05 -34.69
CA ALA A 134 2.35 6.69 -35.98
C ALA A 134 2.43 7.84 -36.99
N ASN A 135 2.17 9.07 -36.54
CA ASN A 135 2.29 10.27 -37.36
C ASN A 135 3.74 10.51 -37.80
N ALA A 136 4.71 10.40 -36.88
CA ALA A 136 6.14 10.49 -37.21
C ALA A 136 6.53 9.43 -38.26
N LYS A 137 6.15 8.17 -38.04
CA LYS A 137 6.42 7.06 -38.97
C LYS A 137 5.77 7.28 -40.32
N LYS A 138 4.54 7.78 -40.37
CA LYS A 138 3.83 8.09 -41.62
C LYS A 138 4.54 9.19 -42.39
N HIS A 139 4.93 10.29 -41.71
CA HIS A 139 5.64 11.38 -42.36
C HIS A 139 7.00 10.94 -42.90
N ILE A 140 7.77 10.18 -42.11
CA ILE A 140 9.00 9.50 -42.57
C ILE A 140 8.70 8.68 -43.82
N LYS A 141 7.71 7.78 -43.78
CA LYS A 141 7.33 6.96 -44.95
C LYS A 141 6.96 7.80 -46.18
N THR A 142 6.31 8.95 -46.03
CA THR A 142 5.99 9.86 -47.14
C THR A 142 7.24 10.46 -47.76
N ILE A 143 8.19 10.92 -46.95
CA ILE A 143 9.50 11.42 -47.43
C ILE A 143 10.20 10.38 -48.32
N PHE A 144 10.07 9.09 -47.96
CA PHE A 144 10.63 7.98 -48.73
C PHE A 144 9.68 7.39 -49.80
N MET A 145 8.41 7.83 -49.90
CA MET A 145 7.48 7.41 -50.96
C MET A 145 7.78 8.13 -52.28
N ASP A 146 8.11 9.42 -52.21
CA ASP A 146 8.32 10.27 -53.40
C ASP A 146 9.63 9.93 -54.14
N HIS A 147 10.44 9.05 -53.57
CA HIS A 147 11.71 8.59 -54.13
C HIS A 147 11.80 7.07 -53.95
N GLN A 148 11.33 6.31 -54.93
CA GLN A 148 11.30 4.83 -54.92
C GLN A 148 12.65 4.21 -54.51
N ILE A 149 13.75 4.88 -54.89
CA ILE A 149 15.14 4.53 -54.60
C ILE A 149 15.50 4.72 -53.11
N ASN A 150 15.01 5.78 -52.44
CA ASN A 150 15.34 6.07 -51.05
C ASN A 150 14.62 5.11 -50.08
N ARG A 151 13.53 4.48 -50.54
CA ARG A 151 12.81 3.43 -49.80
C ARG A 151 13.61 2.14 -49.70
N ASP A 152 14.21 1.70 -50.81
CA ASP A 152 15.06 0.51 -50.88
C ASP A 152 16.31 0.68 -50.01
N GLU A 153 16.83 1.91 -49.89
CA GLU A 153 17.89 2.24 -48.95
C GLU A 153 17.43 2.05 -47.50
N LEU A 154 16.26 2.57 -47.12
CA LEU A 154 15.69 2.33 -45.78
C LEU A 154 15.48 0.84 -45.48
N TYR A 155 15.15 0.04 -46.51
CA TYR A 155 15.00 -1.41 -46.45
C TYR A 155 16.34 -2.17 -46.36
N MET A 156 17.41 -1.67 -46.98
CA MET A 156 18.79 -2.21 -46.83
C MET A 156 19.27 -2.18 -45.37
N TYR A 157 18.63 -1.38 -44.52
CA TYR A 157 18.95 -1.24 -43.10
C TYR A 157 18.11 -2.14 -42.17
N GLU A 158 17.13 -2.91 -42.66
CA GLU A 158 16.23 -3.74 -41.83
C GLU A 158 16.90 -4.94 -41.11
N GLY A 159 18.19 -5.19 -41.32
CA GLY A 159 18.96 -6.25 -40.67
C GLY A 159 19.92 -5.80 -39.55
N LEU A 160 19.88 -4.52 -39.15
CA LEU A 160 20.76 -3.96 -38.10
C LEU A 160 19.92 -3.55 -36.87
N ASP A 161 20.05 -4.32 -35.79
CA ASP A 161 19.47 -4.01 -34.49
C ASP A 161 20.28 -2.92 -33.80
N VAL A 162 19.81 -1.68 -33.87
CA VAL A 162 20.36 -0.58 -33.07
C VAL A 162 19.72 -0.63 -31.68
N VAL A 163 20.52 -0.96 -30.68
CA VAL A 163 20.06 -0.98 -29.28
C VAL A 163 20.07 0.44 -28.73
N LEU A 164 18.88 0.95 -28.43
CA LEU A 164 18.70 2.15 -27.61
C LEU A 164 18.78 1.76 -26.14
N GLN A 165 19.86 2.14 -25.49
CA GLN A 165 20.01 1.98 -24.05
C GLN A 165 19.51 3.25 -23.35
N TYR A 166 18.79 3.05 -22.25
CA TYR A 166 18.33 4.15 -21.42
C TYR A 166 18.88 4.00 -20.00
N ASP A 167 19.47 5.07 -19.50
CA ASP A 167 19.84 5.16 -18.08
C ASP A 167 18.67 5.72 -17.27
N GLU A 168 18.04 4.84 -16.48
CA GLU A 168 16.94 5.16 -15.57
C GLU A 168 17.28 6.29 -14.57
N VAL A 169 18.57 6.50 -14.28
CA VAL A 169 19.04 7.47 -13.27
C VAL A 169 19.26 8.86 -13.85
N ASN A 170 19.76 8.96 -15.10
CA ASN A 170 20.17 10.25 -15.70
C ASN A 170 19.31 10.70 -16.88
N THR A 171 18.26 9.94 -17.23
CA THR A 171 17.37 10.22 -18.36
C THR A 171 18.10 10.48 -19.67
N ARG A 172 19.12 9.67 -19.97
CA ARG A 172 19.93 9.80 -21.19
C ARG A 172 19.64 8.64 -22.12
N VAL A 173 19.37 8.96 -23.38
CA VAL A 173 19.36 7.98 -24.47
C VAL A 173 20.81 7.74 -24.89
N PHE A 174 21.28 6.53 -24.69
CA PHE A 174 22.54 6.04 -25.21
C PHE A 174 22.25 5.21 -26.45
N ILE A 175 22.75 5.68 -27.58
CA ILE A 175 22.91 4.82 -28.75
C ILE A 175 24.27 4.16 -28.57
N ASN A 176 24.33 2.83 -28.63
CA ASN A 176 25.61 2.13 -28.58
C ASN A 176 26.52 2.71 -29.66
N ARG A 177 27.62 3.34 -29.24
CA ARG A 177 28.57 3.99 -30.15
C ARG A 177 29.09 3.01 -31.17
N MET A 178 29.39 1.76 -30.80
CA MET A 178 29.85 0.76 -31.77
C MET A 178 28.78 0.39 -32.79
N ASP A 179 27.51 0.33 -32.39
CA ASP A 179 26.42 0.00 -33.31
C ASP A 179 26.10 1.20 -34.21
N ALA A 180 26.11 2.43 -33.68
CA ALA A 180 26.00 3.66 -34.43
C ALA A 180 27.18 3.85 -35.40
N PHE A 181 28.42 3.57 -34.97
CA PHE A 181 29.58 3.64 -35.83
C PHE A 181 29.52 2.54 -36.88
N LYS A 182 29.28 1.27 -36.54
CA LYS A 182 29.08 0.20 -37.55
C LYS A 182 27.95 0.53 -38.52
N TYR A 183 26.91 1.22 -38.06
CA TYR A 183 25.82 1.71 -38.89
C TYR A 183 26.31 2.80 -39.85
N LEU A 184 26.93 3.87 -39.33
CA LEU A 184 27.46 5.00 -40.12
C LEU A 184 28.60 4.60 -41.07
N ASP A 185 29.46 3.64 -40.69
CA ASP A 185 30.61 3.18 -41.48
C ASP A 185 30.16 2.30 -42.67
N LYS A 186 29.01 1.62 -42.52
CA LYS A 186 28.33 0.90 -43.61
C LYS A 186 27.51 1.85 -44.52
N MET A 187 27.25 3.09 -44.10
CA MET A 187 26.51 4.07 -44.90
C MET A 187 27.39 4.68 -46.00
N ARG A 188 27.46 4.00 -47.16
CA ARG A 188 28.01 4.59 -48.39
C ARG A 188 26.91 5.23 -49.21
N PHE A 189 26.48 6.41 -48.76
CA PHE A 189 25.52 7.20 -49.49
C PHE A 189 26.22 7.80 -50.72
N ASN A 190 25.82 7.41 -51.93
CA ASN A 190 26.47 7.88 -53.18
C ASN A 190 25.60 8.90 -53.95
N ARG A 191 24.49 9.37 -53.37
CA ARG A 191 23.50 10.23 -54.04
C ARG A 191 23.01 11.34 -53.11
N GLU A 192 22.69 12.51 -53.64
CA GLU A 192 22.10 13.59 -52.83
C GLU A 192 20.66 13.25 -52.42
N LEU A 193 20.35 13.47 -51.14
CA LEU A 193 19.00 13.33 -50.60
C LEU A 193 18.16 14.56 -50.94
N SER A 194 17.27 14.45 -51.93
CA SER A 194 16.33 15.51 -52.30
C SER A 194 15.11 15.53 -51.37
N PHE A 195 15.31 15.92 -50.12
CA PHE A 195 14.20 16.18 -49.19
C PHE A 195 14.03 17.69 -48.96
N ASN A 196 12.79 18.14 -48.82
CA ASN A 196 12.49 19.51 -48.41
C ASN A 196 12.81 19.71 -46.92
N VAL A 197 14.01 20.20 -46.62
CA VAL A 197 14.51 20.41 -45.24
C VAL A 197 13.56 21.28 -44.42
N GLU A 198 12.95 22.31 -45.02
CA GLU A 198 12.10 23.25 -44.28
C GLU A 198 10.75 22.66 -43.91
N GLU A 199 10.17 21.84 -44.79
CA GLU A 199 8.94 21.11 -44.49
C GLU A 199 9.16 20.10 -43.36
N MET A 200 10.26 19.34 -43.42
CA MET A 200 10.62 18.37 -42.37
C MET A 200 10.86 19.05 -41.03
N LEU A 201 11.63 20.14 -41.03
CA LEU A 201 11.93 20.91 -39.84
C LEU A 201 10.65 21.49 -39.22
N GLN A 202 9.76 22.06 -40.02
CA GLN A 202 8.47 22.57 -39.55
C GLN A 202 7.61 21.46 -38.94
N TYR A 203 7.55 20.28 -39.58
CA TYR A 203 6.77 19.16 -39.11
C TYR A 203 7.30 18.58 -37.79
N PHE A 204 8.58 18.20 -37.75
CA PHE A 204 9.17 17.55 -36.59
C PHE A 204 9.36 18.50 -35.41
N ALA A 205 9.58 19.80 -35.63
CA ALA A 205 9.57 20.80 -34.55
C ALA A 205 8.19 20.91 -33.91
N LYS A 206 7.11 20.96 -34.71
CA LYS A 206 5.74 21.02 -34.21
C LYS A 206 5.32 19.75 -33.49
N LEU A 207 5.78 18.59 -33.96
CA LEU A 207 5.54 17.31 -33.29
C LEU A 207 6.28 17.23 -31.96
N LEU A 208 7.54 17.67 -31.92
CA LEU A 208 8.35 17.76 -30.70
C LEU A 208 7.68 18.63 -29.64
N GLU A 209 7.24 19.83 -30.02
CA GLU A 209 6.56 20.77 -29.11
C GLU A 209 5.28 20.15 -28.51
N LYS A 210 4.45 19.51 -29.34
CA LYS A 210 3.26 18.79 -28.89
C LYS A 210 3.59 17.67 -27.92
N ASN A 211 4.62 16.87 -28.22
CA ASN A 211 5.06 15.77 -27.35
C ASN A 211 5.61 16.28 -26.01
N GLN A 212 6.44 17.34 -26.03
CA GLN A 212 6.99 17.94 -24.81
C GLN A 212 5.90 18.53 -23.92
N LYS A 213 4.92 19.24 -24.49
CA LYS A 213 3.78 19.77 -23.74
C LYS A 213 2.96 18.66 -23.11
N ARG A 214 2.73 17.55 -23.83
CA ARG A 214 2.00 16.39 -23.30
C ARG A 214 2.80 15.67 -22.21
N LEU A 215 4.09 15.45 -22.43
CA LEU A 215 5.02 14.83 -21.48
C LEU A 215 5.11 15.65 -20.19
N HIS A 216 5.24 16.97 -20.28
CA HIS A 216 5.26 17.86 -19.12
C HIS A 216 3.96 17.73 -18.31
N ASN A 217 2.80 17.90 -18.95
CA ASN A 217 1.50 17.81 -18.27
C ASN A 217 1.24 16.44 -17.64
N PHE A 218 1.59 15.35 -18.32
CA PHE A 218 1.42 13.99 -17.80
C PHE A 218 2.44 13.68 -16.70
N GLY A 219 3.70 14.07 -16.92
CA GLY A 219 4.81 13.87 -15.98
C GLY A 219 4.58 14.58 -14.66
N GLU A 220 4.14 15.85 -14.68
CA GLU A 220 3.77 16.59 -13.47
C GLU A 220 2.65 15.90 -12.70
N LYS A 221 1.58 15.48 -13.38
CA LYS A 221 0.47 14.76 -12.75
C LYS A 221 0.94 13.47 -12.07
N ILE A 222 1.71 12.63 -12.77
CA ILE A 222 2.21 11.37 -12.22
C ILE A 222 3.18 11.60 -11.06
N TYR A 223 4.07 12.59 -11.18
CA TYR A 223 4.99 12.96 -10.10
C TYR A 223 4.24 13.41 -8.84
N LEU A 224 3.22 14.24 -8.99
CA LEU A 224 2.37 14.67 -7.86
C LEU A 224 1.64 13.49 -7.21
N ILE A 225 1.05 12.60 -8.02
CA ILE A 225 0.33 11.43 -7.49
C ILE A 225 1.30 10.49 -6.75
N ASP A 226 2.48 10.20 -7.33
CA ASP A 226 3.50 9.38 -6.69
C ASP A 226 3.99 9.97 -5.37
N LYS A 227 4.20 11.29 -5.34
CA LYS A 227 4.56 12.03 -4.12
C LYS A 227 3.45 11.90 -3.07
N TYR A 228 2.18 12.08 -3.43
CA TYR A 228 1.08 11.99 -2.47
C TYR A 228 0.89 10.58 -1.92
N ILE A 229 0.91 9.56 -2.79
CA ILE A 229 0.83 8.15 -2.37
C ILE A 229 2.00 7.83 -1.44
N SER A 230 3.23 8.19 -1.82
CA SER A 230 4.43 7.89 -1.02
C SER A 230 4.44 8.61 0.33
N THR A 231 4.00 9.87 0.37
CA THR A 231 4.03 10.69 1.59
C THR A 231 2.90 10.34 2.56
N HIS A 232 1.69 10.06 2.06
CA HIS A 232 0.48 9.98 2.89
C HIS A 232 -0.09 8.57 3.04
N LEU A 233 0.14 7.64 2.11
CA LEU A 233 -0.47 6.31 2.14
C LEU A 233 0.53 5.18 2.28
N GLY A 234 1.69 5.30 1.64
CA GLY A 234 2.67 4.23 1.54
C GLY A 234 2.12 2.97 0.87
N LEU A 235 2.80 1.84 1.09
CA LEU A 235 2.49 0.56 0.42
C LEU A 235 1.41 -0.28 1.11
N ARG A 236 1.01 0.09 2.34
CA ARG A 236 0.14 -0.71 3.20
C ARG A 236 -0.99 0.13 3.75
N ALA A 237 -1.98 -0.52 4.35
CA ALA A 237 -2.95 0.18 5.17
C ALA A 237 -2.24 0.80 6.39
N ASN A 238 -1.96 2.10 6.35
CA ASN A 238 -1.22 2.82 7.39
C ASN A 238 -2.11 3.68 8.29
N ARG A 239 -3.43 3.65 8.10
CA ARG A 239 -4.43 4.45 8.83
C ARG A 239 -5.09 3.65 9.95
N PHE A 240 -5.53 4.34 11.00
CA PHE A 240 -6.35 3.77 12.06
C PHE A 240 -7.70 3.25 11.49
N PRO A 241 -8.21 2.11 11.98
CA PRO A 241 -7.54 1.12 12.84
C PRO A 241 -6.71 0.11 12.04
N LEU A 242 -6.75 0.14 10.71
CA LEU A 242 -6.15 -0.87 9.82
C LEU A 242 -4.64 -1.07 10.03
N LYS A 243 -3.90 -0.03 10.41
CA LYS A 243 -2.44 -0.08 10.55
C LYS A 243 -1.95 -1.17 11.49
N TYR A 244 -2.71 -1.43 12.56
CA TYR A 244 -2.43 -2.37 13.63
C TYR A 244 -2.43 -3.84 13.19
N THR A 245 -2.79 -4.12 11.94
CA THR A 245 -2.88 -5.49 11.39
C THR A 245 -1.94 -5.72 10.20
N SER A 246 -1.24 -4.65 9.77
CA SER A 246 -0.43 -4.59 8.56
C SER A 246 1.09 -4.68 8.78
N GLY A 247 1.50 -4.92 10.04
CA GLY A 247 2.89 -4.95 10.53
C GLY A 247 3.80 -5.95 9.80
N ARG A 248 5.13 -5.80 9.98
CA ARG A 248 6.18 -6.58 9.27
C ARG A 248 7.12 -7.32 10.23
N HIS A 249 6.64 -7.69 11.40
CA HIS A 249 7.43 -8.47 12.34
C HIS A 249 7.60 -9.91 11.82
N ARG A 250 8.66 -10.57 12.25
CA ARG A 250 8.95 -11.94 11.80
C ARG A 250 7.83 -12.89 12.24
N GLU A 251 7.30 -12.72 13.46
CA GLU A 251 6.15 -13.50 13.93
C GLU A 251 4.91 -13.26 13.06
N VAL A 252 4.73 -12.02 12.58
CA VAL A 252 3.62 -11.64 11.71
C VAL A 252 3.66 -12.38 10.36
N THR A 253 4.85 -12.69 9.83
CA THR A 253 4.98 -13.44 8.57
C THR A 253 4.66 -14.92 8.76
N VAL A 254 5.07 -15.50 9.89
CA VAL A 254 4.72 -16.87 10.26
C VAL A 254 3.21 -17.02 10.42
N LEU A 255 2.56 -16.08 11.11
CA LEU A 255 1.11 -16.08 11.26
C LEU A 255 0.37 -15.88 9.93
N ASN A 256 0.84 -15.01 9.03
CA ASN A 256 0.25 -14.89 7.67
C ASN A 256 0.27 -16.25 6.95
N ASN A 257 1.41 -16.94 6.97
CA ASN A 257 1.56 -18.26 6.33
C ASN A 257 0.64 -19.30 6.96
N TYR A 258 0.50 -19.26 8.29
CA TYR A 258 -0.43 -20.12 9.02
C TYR A 258 -1.88 -19.90 8.53
N MET A 259 -2.32 -18.65 8.45
CA MET A 259 -3.67 -18.32 7.98
C MET A 259 -3.91 -18.72 6.53
N ASP A 260 -2.93 -18.50 5.65
CA ASP A 260 -3.03 -18.94 4.25
C ASP A 260 -3.12 -20.46 4.15
N ASN A 261 -2.43 -21.21 5.02
CA ASN A 261 -2.53 -22.66 5.08
C ASN A 261 -3.88 -23.13 5.64
N SER A 262 -4.43 -22.47 6.67
CA SER A 262 -5.77 -22.75 7.19
C SER A 262 -6.86 -22.57 6.13
N VAL A 263 -6.76 -21.52 5.31
CA VAL A 263 -7.65 -21.30 4.16
C VAL A 263 -7.48 -22.39 3.11
N LYS A 264 -6.25 -22.75 2.77
CA LYS A 264 -5.96 -23.84 1.81
C LYS A 264 -6.52 -25.16 2.31
N GLU A 265 -6.39 -25.46 3.59
CA GLU A 265 -6.91 -26.71 4.17
C GLU A 265 -8.43 -26.75 4.08
N LEU A 266 -9.12 -25.65 4.45
CA LEU A 266 -10.57 -25.51 4.27
C LEU A 266 -10.98 -25.73 2.81
N HIS A 267 -10.31 -25.03 1.88
CA HIS A 267 -10.56 -25.15 0.45
C HIS A 267 -10.36 -26.59 -0.05
N ASN A 268 -9.26 -27.23 0.33
CA ASN A 268 -8.92 -28.58 -0.10
C ASN A 268 -9.93 -29.61 0.41
N LYS A 269 -10.40 -29.47 1.66
CA LYS A 269 -11.41 -30.38 2.23
C LYS A 269 -12.81 -30.19 1.65
N ILE A 270 -13.14 -29.00 1.15
CA ILE A 270 -14.43 -28.74 0.48
C ILE A 270 -14.40 -29.16 -0.98
N PHE A 271 -13.34 -28.81 -1.71
CA PHE A 271 -13.31 -28.93 -3.18
C PHE A 271 -12.44 -30.08 -3.70
N GLY A 272 -11.40 -30.48 -2.96
CA GLY A 272 -10.38 -31.43 -3.40
C GLY A 272 -9.89 -31.14 -4.83
N ASP A 273 -9.70 -32.19 -5.63
CA ASP A 273 -9.33 -32.09 -7.05
C ASP A 273 -10.50 -31.73 -7.98
N LYS A 274 -11.72 -31.61 -7.45
CA LYS A 274 -12.96 -31.44 -8.24
C LYS A 274 -13.44 -29.99 -8.27
N LYS A 275 -12.52 -29.03 -8.09
CA LYS A 275 -12.79 -27.59 -8.02
C LYS A 275 -13.71 -27.09 -9.13
N GLU A 276 -13.38 -27.35 -10.39
CA GLU A 276 -14.19 -26.87 -11.52
C GLU A 276 -15.56 -27.54 -11.59
N LYS A 277 -15.65 -28.84 -11.29
CA LYS A 277 -16.93 -29.56 -11.33
C LYS A 277 -17.86 -29.08 -10.21
N ILE A 278 -17.37 -28.87 -9.00
CA ILE A 278 -18.22 -28.43 -7.88
C ILE A 278 -18.69 -26.99 -8.08
N ILE A 279 -17.82 -26.10 -8.57
CA ILE A 279 -18.17 -24.69 -8.83
C ILE A 279 -19.12 -24.56 -10.03
N LYS A 280 -18.91 -25.32 -11.11
CA LYS A 280 -19.69 -25.18 -12.36
C LYS A 280 -20.93 -26.07 -12.44
N SER A 281 -20.96 -27.25 -11.82
CA SER A 281 -21.96 -28.30 -12.17
C SER A 281 -22.99 -28.66 -11.09
N LYS A 282 -23.11 -27.89 -9.99
CA LYS A 282 -24.07 -28.16 -8.90
C LYS A 282 -24.05 -29.64 -8.49
N THR A 283 -22.89 -30.18 -8.13
CA THR A 283 -22.77 -31.60 -7.74
C THR A 283 -22.85 -31.76 -6.23
N SER A 284 -23.32 -32.92 -5.75
CA SER A 284 -23.16 -33.26 -4.34
C SER A 284 -21.69 -33.54 -4.00
N PHE A 285 -21.32 -33.29 -2.75
CA PHE A 285 -19.97 -33.52 -2.25
C PHE A 285 -19.98 -33.90 -0.76
N LYS A 286 -18.87 -34.44 -0.28
CA LYS A 286 -18.67 -34.85 1.12
C LYS A 286 -17.54 -34.02 1.72
N VAL A 287 -17.70 -33.60 2.96
CA VAL A 287 -16.69 -32.83 3.71
C VAL A 287 -16.45 -33.50 5.06
N ASP A 288 -15.19 -33.65 5.45
CA ASP A 288 -14.82 -34.10 6.79
C ASP A 288 -14.91 -32.92 7.78
N VAL A 289 -16.09 -32.75 8.36
CA VAL A 289 -16.38 -31.66 9.30
C VAL A 289 -15.79 -31.91 10.68
N LYS A 290 -15.57 -33.17 11.08
CA LYS A 290 -14.91 -33.48 12.36
C LYS A 290 -13.44 -33.07 12.32
N TYR A 291 -12.73 -33.42 11.25
CA TYR A 291 -11.35 -32.97 11.05
C TYR A 291 -11.26 -31.44 11.06
N LEU A 292 -12.09 -30.77 10.24
CA LEU A 292 -12.06 -29.30 10.16
C LEU A 292 -12.39 -28.63 11.50
N SER A 293 -13.42 -29.10 12.22
CA SER A 293 -13.75 -28.55 13.54
C SER A 293 -12.59 -28.73 14.52
N SER A 294 -11.95 -29.91 14.58
CA SER A 294 -10.78 -30.14 15.44
C SER A 294 -9.63 -29.22 15.07
N PHE A 295 -9.27 -29.14 13.79
CA PHE A 295 -8.19 -28.30 13.28
C PHE A 295 -8.36 -26.82 13.66
N PHE A 296 -9.58 -26.29 13.51
CA PHE A 296 -9.85 -24.89 13.88
C PHE A 296 -9.95 -24.68 15.39
N GLN A 297 -10.44 -25.66 16.17
CA GLN A 297 -10.40 -25.59 17.63
C GLN A 297 -8.98 -25.59 18.17
N ASP A 298 -8.11 -26.48 17.67
CA ASP A 298 -6.70 -26.52 18.02
C ASP A 298 -6.01 -25.18 17.66
N SER A 299 -6.36 -24.62 16.50
CA SER A 299 -5.89 -23.30 16.09
C SER A 299 -6.31 -22.19 17.06
N ILE A 300 -7.56 -22.19 17.52
CA ILE A 300 -8.05 -21.20 18.50
C ILE A 300 -7.28 -21.31 19.81
N LEU A 301 -7.06 -22.53 20.32
CA LEU A 301 -6.30 -22.75 21.56
C LEU A 301 -4.86 -22.22 21.47
N ILE A 302 -4.19 -22.43 20.33
CA ILE A 302 -2.85 -21.90 20.09
C ILE A 302 -2.88 -20.37 20.04
N LEU A 303 -3.88 -19.78 19.39
CA LEU A 303 -4.02 -18.32 19.31
C LEU A 303 -4.30 -17.72 20.70
N ASP A 304 -5.15 -18.35 21.51
CA ASP A 304 -5.46 -17.93 22.88
C ASP A 304 -4.22 -17.94 23.77
N PHE A 305 -3.43 -19.00 23.71
CA PHE A 305 -2.14 -19.06 24.42
C PHE A 305 -1.23 -17.89 24.01
N ASN A 306 -1.08 -17.65 22.70
CA ASN A 306 -0.24 -16.55 22.21
C ASN A 306 -0.76 -15.16 22.58
N ILE A 307 -2.09 -14.96 22.60
CA ILE A 307 -2.72 -13.72 23.06
C ILE A 307 -2.37 -13.48 24.52
N ASN A 308 -2.59 -14.48 25.38
CA ASN A 308 -2.34 -14.38 26.81
C ASN A 308 -0.87 -14.08 27.12
N GLU A 309 0.06 -14.80 26.50
CA GLU A 309 1.51 -14.55 26.65
C GLU A 309 1.91 -13.15 26.19
N SER A 310 1.37 -12.69 25.06
CA SER A 310 1.69 -11.36 24.50
C SER A 310 1.11 -10.23 25.36
N VAL A 311 -0.13 -10.39 25.85
CA VAL A 311 -0.78 -9.44 26.76
C VAL A 311 -0.04 -9.39 28.09
N HIS A 312 0.32 -10.55 28.66
CA HIS A 312 1.13 -10.60 29.87
C HIS A 312 2.46 -9.85 29.69
N THR A 313 3.17 -10.13 28.59
CA THR A 313 4.43 -9.44 28.25
C THR A 313 4.24 -7.93 28.12
N LEU A 314 3.14 -7.49 27.51
CA LEU A 314 2.79 -6.08 27.37
C LEU A 314 2.60 -5.43 28.76
N PHE A 315 1.81 -6.06 29.63
CA PHE A 315 1.58 -5.56 30.98
C PHE A 315 2.85 -5.56 31.83
N VAL A 316 3.71 -6.58 31.73
CA VAL A 316 5.01 -6.60 32.42
C VAL A 316 5.88 -5.42 31.99
N LYS A 317 5.92 -5.10 30.69
CA LYS A 317 6.68 -3.94 30.17
C LYS A 317 6.07 -2.61 30.62
N LEU A 318 4.75 -2.47 30.55
CA LEU A 318 4.05 -1.25 30.98
C LEU A 318 4.17 -1.02 32.49
N ASN A 319 4.10 -2.08 33.30
CA ASN A 319 4.19 -1.98 34.77
C ASN A 319 5.55 -1.52 35.26
N LYS A 320 6.63 -1.81 34.53
CA LYS A 320 7.96 -1.24 34.83
C LYS A 320 7.95 0.29 34.80
N ILE A 321 7.02 0.89 34.06
CA ILE A 321 6.87 2.35 33.90
C ILE A 321 5.76 2.88 34.81
N LEU A 322 4.59 2.25 34.80
CA LEU A 322 3.36 2.79 35.37
C LEU A 322 2.96 2.19 36.73
N LYS A 323 3.50 1.02 37.10
CA LYS A 323 3.27 0.33 38.39
C LYS A 323 1.80 0.16 38.78
N GLY A 324 1.03 -0.58 38.00
CA GLY A 324 -0.36 -0.99 38.28
C GLY A 324 -1.10 -1.38 36.99
N ASP A 325 -1.83 -2.49 37.00
CA ASP A 325 -2.47 -3.06 35.80
C ASP A 325 -3.60 -2.15 35.28
N ILE A 326 -4.43 -1.56 36.15
CA ILE A 326 -5.47 -0.59 35.77
C ILE A 326 -4.83 0.68 35.17
N LYS A 327 -3.73 1.17 35.77
CA LYS A 327 -2.95 2.28 35.23
C LYS A 327 -2.42 1.94 33.84
N CYS A 328 -1.85 0.75 33.66
CA CYS A 328 -1.34 0.28 32.37
C CYS A 328 -2.45 0.27 31.31
N LEU A 329 -3.60 -0.32 31.62
CA LEU A 329 -4.75 -0.39 30.72
C LEU A 329 -5.22 1.01 30.26
N ILE A 330 -5.56 1.87 31.23
CA ILE A 330 -6.13 3.20 30.95
C ILE A 330 -5.13 4.07 30.20
N THR A 331 -3.88 4.10 30.68
CA THR A 331 -2.84 4.98 30.15
C THR A 331 -2.42 4.55 28.75
N PHE A 332 -2.26 3.24 28.52
CA PHE A 332 -1.73 2.75 27.25
C PHE A 332 -2.70 2.93 26.08
N ILE A 333 -3.99 2.63 26.28
CA ILE A 333 -5.00 2.87 25.25
C ILE A 333 -5.18 4.38 25.02
N SER A 334 -5.16 5.21 26.07
CA SER A 334 -5.17 6.68 25.92
C SER A 334 -3.98 7.18 25.11
N TYR A 335 -2.78 6.65 25.38
CA TYR A 335 -1.55 6.96 24.65
C TYR A 335 -1.66 6.62 23.16
N ILE A 336 -2.24 5.47 22.80
CA ILE A 336 -2.50 5.09 21.41
C ILE A 336 -3.40 6.14 20.72
N PHE A 337 -4.50 6.55 21.36
CA PHE A 337 -5.40 7.55 20.77
C PHE A 337 -4.73 8.92 20.60
N GLU A 338 -3.86 9.34 21.53
CA GLU A 338 -3.12 10.59 21.38
C GLU A 338 -2.13 10.56 20.21
N ILE A 339 -1.42 9.43 20.02
CA ILE A 339 -0.55 9.24 18.85
C ILE A 339 -1.37 9.30 17.56
N GLU A 340 -2.49 8.56 17.46
CA GLU A 340 -3.32 8.58 16.26
C GLU A 340 -3.85 9.97 15.94
N ARG A 341 -4.40 10.65 16.96
CA ARG A 341 -4.97 11.98 16.81
C ARG A 341 -3.92 12.99 16.36
N SER A 342 -2.74 12.95 16.97
CA SER A 342 -1.64 13.86 16.64
C SER A 342 -1.12 13.62 15.23
N ARG A 343 -0.95 12.36 14.84
CA ARG A 343 -0.52 11.98 13.49
C ARG A 343 -1.55 12.38 12.43
N ASN A 344 -2.82 12.05 12.65
CA ASN A 344 -3.91 12.38 11.75
C ASN A 344 -4.02 13.90 11.56
N LYS A 345 -4.01 14.67 12.67
CA LYS A 345 -4.03 16.13 12.64
C LYS A 345 -2.85 16.70 11.87
N PHE A 346 -1.62 16.23 12.14
CA PHE A 346 -0.43 16.69 11.43
C PHE A 346 -0.55 16.46 9.91
N ILE A 347 -1.08 15.31 9.50
CA ILE A 347 -1.28 15.01 8.08
C ILE A 347 -2.36 15.90 7.47
N LEU A 348 -3.49 16.10 8.14
CA LEU A 348 -4.55 17.01 7.70
C LEU A 348 -4.04 18.44 7.56
N ASP A 349 -3.29 18.95 8.54
CA ASP A 349 -2.72 20.30 8.52
C ASP A 349 -1.66 20.45 7.41
N ASN A 350 -0.85 19.42 7.16
CA ASN A 350 0.12 19.37 6.05
C ASN A 350 -0.58 19.32 4.68
N ILE A 351 -1.73 18.64 4.58
CA ILE A 351 -2.53 18.68 3.35
C ILE A 351 -3.16 20.07 3.20
N LYS A 352 -3.78 20.63 4.24
CA LYS A 352 -4.40 21.97 4.24
C LYS A 352 -3.44 23.10 3.92
N SER A 353 -2.21 23.08 4.44
CA SER A 353 -1.18 24.07 4.10
C SER A 353 -0.72 23.99 2.64
N LYS A 354 -1.02 22.88 1.94
CA LYS A 354 -0.81 22.75 0.50
C LYS A 354 -2.05 23.11 -0.30
N ILE A 355 -3.18 23.51 0.31
CA ILE A 355 -4.49 23.76 -0.34
C ILE A 355 -4.65 25.13 -1.00
N ASP A 356 -3.66 26.04 -0.94
CA ASP A 356 -3.78 27.38 -1.57
C ASP A 356 -4.42 27.36 -2.99
N GLU A 357 -5.57 28.05 -3.05
CA GLU A 357 -6.56 28.44 -4.09
C GLU A 357 -6.70 27.71 -5.45
N LYS A 358 -5.81 26.80 -5.86
CA LYS A 358 -5.94 26.02 -7.12
C LYS A 358 -6.05 24.51 -6.92
N LEU A 359 -6.38 24.05 -5.70
CA LEU A 359 -6.35 22.62 -5.36
C LEU A 359 -7.61 21.80 -5.63
N PHE A 360 -8.76 22.44 -5.89
CA PHE A 360 -9.95 21.70 -6.31
C PHE A 360 -9.83 21.05 -7.71
N MET A 361 -8.70 21.23 -8.39
CA MET A 361 -8.37 20.53 -9.64
C MET A 361 -7.65 19.19 -9.42
N ASN A 362 -7.19 18.85 -8.21
CA ASN A 362 -6.46 17.60 -7.95
C ASN A 362 -7.29 16.62 -7.10
N MET A 363 -8.18 15.88 -7.76
CA MET A 363 -9.07 14.88 -7.15
C MET A 363 -8.32 13.89 -6.23
N PHE A 364 -7.06 13.56 -6.53
CA PHE A 364 -6.28 12.61 -5.72
C PHE A 364 -5.95 13.13 -4.32
N LEU A 365 -5.57 14.40 -4.19
CA LEU A 365 -5.23 14.97 -2.89
C LEU A 365 -6.51 15.21 -2.06
N TYR A 366 -7.61 15.55 -2.73
CA TYR A 366 -8.92 15.61 -2.09
C TYR A 366 -9.37 14.24 -1.56
N ASP A 367 -9.23 13.18 -2.36
CA ASP A 367 -9.58 11.82 -1.92
C ASP A 367 -8.72 11.39 -0.70
N ILE A 368 -7.43 11.75 -0.68
CA ILE A 368 -6.56 11.51 0.49
C ILE A 368 -7.04 12.32 1.71
N TYR A 369 -7.39 13.59 1.51
CA TYR A 369 -7.90 14.44 2.57
C TYR A 369 -9.19 13.88 3.18
N ASP A 370 -10.16 13.45 2.36
CA ASP A 370 -11.40 12.83 2.82
C ASP A 370 -11.13 11.54 3.61
N LEU A 371 -10.20 10.71 3.15
CA LEU A 371 -9.76 9.52 3.90
C LEU A 371 -9.22 9.86 5.30
N TYR A 372 -8.49 10.96 5.46
CA TYR A 372 -7.96 11.39 6.76
C TYR A 372 -9.02 12.07 7.63
N LEU A 373 -9.99 12.79 7.06
CA LEU A 373 -11.16 13.28 7.80
C LEU A 373 -12.03 12.14 8.34
N GLN A 374 -12.17 11.06 7.57
CA GLN A 374 -12.86 9.85 8.01
C GLN A 374 -12.09 9.16 9.15
N GLU A 375 -10.76 9.03 9.03
CA GLU A 375 -9.92 8.49 10.10
C GLU A 375 -10.05 9.33 11.38
N GLU A 376 -10.11 10.66 11.29
CA GLU A 376 -10.35 11.54 12.44
C GLU A 376 -11.65 11.19 13.17
N LYS A 377 -12.75 11.00 12.42
CA LYS A 377 -14.05 10.58 12.97
C LYS A 377 -13.99 9.21 13.62
N ASP A 378 -13.32 8.25 12.97
CA ASP A 378 -13.17 6.89 13.48
C ASP A 378 -12.36 6.90 14.81
N ILE A 379 -11.28 7.69 14.90
CA ILE A 379 -10.49 7.88 16.13
C ILE A 379 -11.35 8.49 17.25
N ILE A 380 -12.10 9.55 16.96
CA ILE A 380 -12.97 10.21 17.94
C ILE A 380 -14.03 9.24 18.46
N ASN A 381 -14.65 8.46 17.58
CA ASN A 381 -15.68 7.51 17.97
C ASN A 381 -15.13 6.41 18.88
N SER A 382 -14.02 5.77 18.51
CA SER A 382 -13.37 4.75 19.36
C SER A 382 -12.93 5.36 20.70
N ARG A 383 -12.38 6.57 20.72
CA ARG A 383 -12.02 7.25 21.96
C ARG A 383 -13.22 7.51 22.87
N ASN A 384 -14.36 7.91 22.32
CA ASN A 384 -15.58 8.15 23.08
C ASN A 384 -16.11 6.86 23.70
N ILE A 385 -16.12 5.76 22.94
CA ILE A 385 -16.49 4.43 23.44
C ILE A 385 -15.56 4.04 24.60
N PHE A 386 -14.25 4.23 24.44
CA PHE A 386 -13.28 3.96 25.50
C PHE A 386 -13.48 4.83 26.74
N LYS A 387 -13.75 6.13 26.55
CA LYS A 387 -14.05 7.06 27.64
C LYS A 387 -15.25 6.60 28.45
N GLU A 388 -16.35 6.27 27.77
CA GLU A 388 -17.58 5.80 28.40
C GLU A 388 -17.37 4.48 29.14
N PHE A 389 -16.61 3.56 28.54
CA PHE A 389 -16.24 2.31 29.18
C PHE A 389 -15.45 2.54 30.47
N ILE A 390 -14.34 3.29 30.43
CA ILE A 390 -13.51 3.53 31.63
C ILE A 390 -14.28 4.28 32.71
N LYS A 391 -15.10 5.26 32.32
CA LYS A 391 -15.95 5.99 33.27
C LYS A 391 -16.97 5.05 33.94
N THR A 392 -17.61 4.18 33.17
CA THR A 392 -18.61 3.23 33.69
C THR A 392 -17.98 2.14 34.56
N THR A 393 -16.82 1.60 34.16
CA THR A 393 -16.16 0.49 34.86
C THR A 393 -15.38 0.95 36.09
N TYR A 394 -14.67 2.07 36.02
CA TYR A 394 -13.73 2.50 37.07
C TYR A 394 -14.02 3.88 37.66
N GLY A 395 -14.95 4.65 37.07
CA GLY A 395 -15.27 6.01 37.50
C GLY A 395 -14.21 7.06 37.12
N PHE A 396 -13.20 6.73 36.31
CA PHE A 396 -12.15 7.67 35.93
C PHE A 396 -12.51 8.44 34.66
N ASP A 397 -12.28 9.76 34.66
CA ASP A 397 -12.30 10.57 33.44
C ASP A 397 -10.94 10.54 32.74
N ILE A 398 -10.87 9.86 31.59
CA ILE A 398 -9.66 9.79 30.77
C ILE A 398 -9.19 11.17 30.25
N ASP A 399 -10.05 12.19 30.28
CA ASP A 399 -9.70 13.57 29.92
C ASP A 399 -9.05 14.37 31.05
N SER A 400 -8.97 13.81 32.26
CA SER A 400 -8.36 14.45 33.44
C SER A 400 -6.88 14.78 33.21
N SER A 401 -6.41 15.85 33.87
CA SER A 401 -4.98 16.22 33.89
C SER A 401 -4.12 15.09 34.47
N SER A 402 -4.66 14.37 35.45
CA SER A 402 -4.02 13.22 36.09
C SER A 402 -3.70 12.08 35.11
N ILE A 403 -4.68 11.65 34.31
CA ILE A 403 -4.45 10.61 33.29
C ILE A 403 -3.55 11.13 32.16
N LYS A 404 -3.69 12.38 31.74
CA LYS A 404 -2.78 12.99 30.75
C LYS A 404 -1.33 13.00 31.22
N SER A 405 -1.07 13.23 32.51
CA SER A 405 0.28 13.12 33.08
C SER A 405 0.83 11.69 33.00
N LEU A 406 0.00 10.68 33.28
CA LEU A 406 0.39 9.28 33.08
C LEU A 406 0.75 8.98 31.62
N VAL A 407 -0.04 9.49 30.68
CA VAL A 407 0.22 9.34 29.24
C VAL A 407 1.56 9.98 28.86
N ASN A 408 1.88 11.15 29.40
CA ASN A 408 3.18 11.80 29.22
C ASN A 408 4.37 10.96 29.70
N LYS A 409 4.20 10.12 30.73
CA LYS A 409 5.26 9.19 31.17
C LYS A 409 5.60 8.14 30.10
N LEU A 410 4.64 7.72 29.27
CA LEU A 410 4.90 6.78 28.17
C LEU A 410 5.68 7.42 27.01
N TYR A 411 5.42 8.69 26.67
CA TYR A 411 6.17 9.41 25.63
C TYR A 411 7.67 9.52 25.91
N GLY A 412 8.07 9.62 27.18
CA GLY A 412 9.48 9.70 27.59
C GLY A 412 10.21 8.37 27.70
N SER A 413 9.52 7.24 27.47
CA SER A 413 10.08 5.90 27.73
C SER A 413 10.88 5.33 26.55
N ILE A 414 12.00 4.68 26.85
CA ILE A 414 12.93 4.07 25.86
C ILE A 414 12.28 2.89 25.11
N ASN A 415 11.25 2.26 25.68
CA ASN A 415 10.64 1.03 25.14
C ASN A 415 9.36 1.28 24.31
N SER A 416 9.01 2.54 24.02
CA SER A 416 7.74 2.87 23.35
C SER A 416 7.55 2.18 22.00
N THR A 417 8.61 2.04 21.19
CA THR A 417 8.54 1.32 19.91
C THR A 417 8.23 -0.17 20.10
N GLU A 418 8.96 -0.85 20.96
CA GLU A 418 8.77 -2.29 21.22
C GLU A 418 7.37 -2.58 21.81
N ILE A 419 6.87 -1.71 22.69
CA ILE A 419 5.52 -1.80 23.27
C ILE A 419 4.45 -1.66 22.17
N LEU A 420 4.61 -0.71 21.23
CA LEU A 420 3.69 -0.54 20.11
C LEU A 420 3.74 -1.72 19.14
N GLU A 421 4.92 -2.27 18.85
CA GLU A 421 5.06 -3.46 17.99
C GLU A 421 4.39 -4.69 18.61
N LEU A 422 4.52 -4.87 19.93
CA LEU A 422 3.82 -5.93 20.66
C LEU A 422 2.30 -5.73 20.64
N PHE A 423 1.83 -4.50 20.74
CA PHE A 423 0.40 -4.19 20.61
C PHE A 423 -0.13 -4.48 19.20
N ASP A 424 0.58 -4.05 18.15
CA ASP A 424 0.26 -4.41 16.76
C ASP A 424 0.15 -5.94 16.59
N TYR A 425 1.05 -6.69 17.22
CA TYR A 425 1.01 -8.15 17.20
C TYR A 425 -0.25 -8.72 17.89
N ILE A 426 -0.63 -8.21 19.06
CA ILE A 426 -1.85 -8.63 19.78
C ILE A 426 -3.10 -8.36 18.95
N VAL A 427 -3.27 -7.13 18.41
CA VAL A 427 -4.42 -6.77 17.57
C VAL A 427 -4.51 -7.71 16.36
N LYS A 428 -3.37 -8.07 15.78
CA LYS A 428 -3.32 -8.98 14.64
C LYS A 428 -3.70 -10.42 14.99
N ILE A 429 -3.20 -10.98 16.10
CA ILE A 429 -3.58 -12.34 16.52
C ILE A 429 -5.08 -12.39 16.83
N LEU A 430 -5.64 -11.35 17.43
CA LEU A 430 -7.08 -11.26 17.70
C LEU A 430 -7.91 -11.26 16.42
N LEU A 431 -7.49 -10.51 15.39
CA LEU A 431 -8.13 -10.57 14.08
C LEU A 431 -8.08 -12.01 13.50
N TYR A 432 -6.97 -12.71 13.67
CA TYR A 432 -6.83 -14.10 13.20
C TYR A 432 -7.71 -15.08 13.96
N LYS A 433 -7.84 -14.92 15.27
CA LYS A 433 -8.80 -15.68 16.07
C LYS A 433 -10.21 -15.50 15.52
N LYS A 434 -10.65 -14.26 15.28
CA LYS A 434 -11.96 -13.98 14.64
C LYS A 434 -12.12 -14.68 13.28
N GLN A 435 -11.08 -14.70 12.45
CA GLN A 435 -11.13 -15.39 11.15
C GLN A 435 -11.24 -16.91 11.28
N ILE A 436 -10.50 -17.52 12.22
CA ILE A 436 -10.59 -18.95 12.49
C ILE A 436 -11.97 -19.31 13.07
N GLU A 437 -12.52 -18.48 13.94
CA GLU A 437 -13.89 -18.64 14.46
C GLU A 437 -14.93 -18.57 13.33
N GLU A 438 -14.75 -17.70 12.33
CA GLU A 438 -15.60 -17.69 11.13
C GLU A 438 -15.51 -18.99 10.32
N TYR A 439 -14.31 -19.59 10.20
CA TYR A 439 -14.17 -20.91 9.57
C TYR A 439 -14.83 -22.01 10.40
N LEU A 440 -14.67 -21.98 11.73
CA LEU A 440 -15.32 -22.93 12.63
C LEU A 440 -16.85 -22.84 12.53
N ASN A 441 -17.40 -21.62 12.53
CA ASN A 441 -18.83 -21.38 12.31
C ASN A 441 -19.29 -21.92 10.95
N PHE A 442 -18.47 -21.76 9.90
CA PHE A 442 -18.75 -22.37 8.61
C PHE A 442 -18.76 -23.91 8.66
N THR A 443 -17.89 -24.55 9.47
CA THR A 443 -17.96 -26.01 9.67
C THR A 443 -19.26 -26.46 10.34
N ASN A 444 -19.81 -25.65 11.26
CA ASN A 444 -21.10 -25.92 11.90
C ASN A 444 -22.25 -25.77 10.89
N PHE A 445 -22.21 -24.72 10.08
CA PHE A 445 -23.15 -24.54 8.96
C PHE A 445 -23.15 -25.75 7.99
N LEU A 446 -21.98 -26.33 7.68
CA LEU A 446 -21.90 -27.55 6.86
C LEU A 446 -22.62 -28.75 7.52
N LYS A 447 -22.55 -28.89 8.85
CA LYS A 447 -23.26 -29.93 9.60
C LYS A 447 -24.77 -29.72 9.50
N GLU A 448 -25.25 -28.52 9.76
CA GLU A 448 -26.66 -28.14 9.69
C GLU A 448 -27.26 -28.45 8.31
N VAL A 449 -26.60 -27.98 7.24
CA VAL A 449 -27.05 -28.23 5.85
C VAL A 449 -27.09 -29.73 5.54
N SER A 450 -26.14 -30.50 6.06
CA SER A 450 -26.14 -31.95 5.88
C SER A 450 -27.29 -32.63 6.64
N GLU A 451 -27.66 -32.14 7.82
CA GLU A 451 -28.71 -32.72 8.67
C GLU A 451 -30.12 -32.39 8.19
N GLU A 452 -30.35 -31.16 7.74
CA GLU A 452 -31.62 -30.70 7.15
C GLU A 452 -32.04 -31.53 5.94
N ASN A 453 -31.06 -31.95 5.12
CA ASN A 453 -31.30 -32.64 3.86
C ASN A 453 -31.19 -34.17 3.95
N MET A 454 -30.99 -34.73 5.15
CA MET A 454 -31.06 -36.18 5.36
C MET A 454 -32.51 -36.65 5.45
N SER A 455 -32.93 -37.50 4.51
CA SER A 455 -34.21 -38.23 4.61
C SER A 455 -34.24 -39.13 5.85
N LYS A 456 -35.43 -39.41 6.40
CA LYS A 456 -35.60 -40.32 7.56
C LYS A 456 -34.91 -41.68 7.35
N MET A 457 -34.98 -42.22 6.13
CA MET A 457 -34.31 -43.47 5.74
C MET A 457 -32.78 -43.36 5.74
N LYS A 458 -32.21 -42.21 5.34
CA LYS A 458 -30.75 -41.97 5.43
C LYS A 458 -30.28 -41.76 6.88
N LYS A 459 -31.10 -41.13 7.74
CA LYS A 459 -30.82 -41.04 9.19
C LYS A 459 -30.78 -42.44 9.81
N PHE A 460 -31.73 -43.31 9.45
CA PHE A 460 -31.73 -44.71 9.86
C PHE A 460 -30.50 -45.48 9.33
N MET A 461 -30.17 -45.36 8.05
CA MET A 461 -28.98 -45.99 7.46
C MET A 461 -27.68 -45.48 8.10
N ARG A 462 -27.58 -44.20 8.49
CA ARG A 462 -26.42 -43.66 9.22
C ARG A 462 -26.26 -44.32 10.60
N TYR A 463 -27.37 -44.58 11.28
CA TYR A 463 -27.40 -45.26 12.58
C TYR A 463 -27.02 -46.75 12.45
N VAL A 464 -27.51 -47.43 11.40
CA VAL A 464 -27.27 -48.87 11.15
C VAL A 464 -25.87 -49.14 10.57
N PHE A 465 -25.40 -48.33 9.62
CA PHE A 465 -24.15 -48.56 8.89
C PHE A 465 -22.94 -47.77 9.42
N LYS A 466 -23.09 -47.06 10.56
CA LYS A 466 -22.05 -46.19 11.14
C LYS A 466 -21.32 -45.34 10.09
N TRP A 467 -22.06 -44.69 9.19
CA TRP A 467 -21.44 -43.74 8.25
C TRP A 467 -20.64 -42.73 9.06
N GLY A 468 -19.33 -42.63 8.78
CA GLY A 468 -18.35 -41.95 9.64
C GLY A 468 -18.93 -40.68 10.28
N GLU A 469 -19.05 -40.68 11.61
CA GLU A 469 -19.82 -39.69 12.38
C GLU A 469 -19.38 -38.24 12.13
N GLY A 470 -18.20 -38.03 11.55
CA GLY A 470 -17.62 -36.74 11.19
C GLY A 470 -17.75 -36.27 9.74
N ILE A 471 -18.49 -36.98 8.86
CA ILE A 471 -18.60 -36.61 7.44
C ILE A 471 -19.96 -35.96 7.15
N ALA A 472 -19.94 -34.72 6.67
CA ALA A 472 -21.11 -33.99 6.17
C ALA A 472 -21.32 -34.30 4.68
N TYR A 473 -22.54 -34.69 4.30
CA TYR A 473 -22.92 -34.87 2.91
C TYR A 473 -23.73 -33.67 2.43
N ILE A 474 -23.17 -32.90 1.50
CA ILE A 474 -23.84 -31.75 0.89
C ILE A 474 -24.53 -32.20 -0.40
N PRO A 475 -25.87 -32.16 -0.46
CA PRO A 475 -26.61 -32.54 -1.65
C PRO A 475 -26.52 -31.47 -2.75
N LYS A 476 -26.84 -31.87 -3.98
CA LYS A 476 -26.80 -31.01 -5.18
C LYS A 476 -27.63 -29.72 -5.03
N ASN A 477 -28.84 -29.81 -4.47
CA ASN A 477 -29.73 -28.67 -4.24
C ASN A 477 -29.14 -27.62 -3.26
N SER A 478 -28.36 -28.05 -2.28
CA SER A 478 -27.75 -27.16 -1.27
C SER A 478 -26.32 -26.73 -1.62
N SER A 479 -25.68 -27.37 -2.60
CA SER A 479 -24.29 -27.12 -3.00
C SER A 479 -24.00 -25.65 -3.33
N HIS A 480 -24.90 -24.98 -4.06
CA HIS A 480 -24.75 -23.57 -4.43
C HIS A 480 -24.69 -22.65 -3.21
N ARG A 481 -25.56 -22.87 -2.22
CA ARG A 481 -25.60 -22.08 -0.97
C ARG A 481 -24.27 -22.21 -0.22
N VAL A 482 -23.76 -23.43 -0.11
CA VAL A 482 -22.48 -23.71 0.56
C VAL A 482 -21.30 -23.07 -0.17
N VAL A 483 -21.22 -23.21 -1.49
CA VAL A 483 -20.13 -22.62 -2.29
C VAL A 483 -20.18 -21.09 -2.21
N SER A 484 -21.37 -20.49 -2.31
CA SER A 484 -21.54 -19.05 -2.18
C SER A 484 -21.05 -18.53 -0.83
N GLN A 485 -21.44 -19.18 0.27
CA GLN A 485 -21.01 -18.78 1.61
C GLN A 485 -19.52 -19.01 1.84
N PHE A 486 -18.94 -20.10 1.32
CA PHE A 486 -17.49 -20.29 1.30
C PHE A 486 -16.78 -19.16 0.56
N LEU A 487 -17.24 -18.79 -0.64
CA LEU A 487 -16.63 -17.72 -1.44
C LEU A 487 -16.69 -16.38 -0.72
N GLN A 488 -17.79 -16.06 -0.04
CA GLN A 488 -17.91 -14.85 0.78
C GLN A 488 -16.87 -14.81 1.91
N ILE A 489 -16.71 -15.92 2.64
CA ILE A 489 -15.71 -16.02 3.71
C ILE A 489 -14.29 -15.95 3.14
N TYR A 490 -14.04 -16.67 2.03
CA TYR A 490 -12.75 -16.70 1.35
C TYR A 490 -12.34 -15.31 0.85
N GLU A 491 -13.23 -14.61 0.14
CA GLU A 491 -12.96 -13.26 -0.38
C GLU A 491 -12.69 -12.28 0.75
N LYS A 492 -13.50 -12.32 1.81
CA LYS A 492 -13.33 -11.48 2.99
C LYS A 492 -11.96 -11.72 3.66
N ASN A 493 -11.60 -12.98 3.91
CA ASN A 493 -10.36 -13.32 4.62
C ASN A 493 -9.10 -13.19 3.77
N HIS A 494 -9.18 -13.53 2.48
CA HIS A 494 -8.11 -13.25 1.53
C HIS A 494 -7.82 -11.76 1.43
N PHE A 495 -8.85 -10.91 1.48
CA PHE A 495 -8.66 -9.47 1.46
C PHE A 495 -8.00 -8.96 2.76
N PHE A 496 -8.42 -9.44 3.93
CA PHE A 496 -7.77 -9.14 5.21
C PHE A 496 -6.29 -9.53 5.23
N ASN A 497 -5.95 -10.74 4.76
CA ASN A 497 -4.57 -11.22 4.76
C ASN A 497 -3.67 -10.40 3.84
N ASN A 498 -4.23 -9.74 2.82
CA ASN A 498 -3.49 -8.95 1.83
C ASN A 498 -3.43 -7.44 2.12
N LEU A 499 -3.80 -6.98 3.33
CA LEU A 499 -3.77 -5.55 3.67
C LEU A 499 -2.38 -4.90 3.60
N TYR A 500 -1.33 -5.70 3.78
CA TYR A 500 0.05 -5.25 3.57
C TYR A 500 0.40 -4.99 2.09
N ARG A 501 -0.49 -5.37 1.16
CA ARG A 501 -0.42 -5.14 -0.29
C ARG A 501 -1.63 -4.38 -0.82
N ILE A 502 -2.47 -3.79 0.03
CA ILE A 502 -3.71 -3.12 -0.41
C ILE A 502 -3.45 -2.01 -1.44
N ASN A 503 -2.31 -1.31 -1.34
CA ASN A 503 -1.91 -0.25 -2.28
C ASN A 503 -1.00 -0.74 -3.42
N GLN A 504 -0.72 -2.04 -3.51
CA GLN A 504 0.13 -2.61 -4.56
C GLN A 504 -0.40 -2.33 -5.99
N PRO A 505 -1.73 -2.39 -6.27
CA PRO A 505 -2.26 -2.02 -7.58
C PRO A 505 -1.89 -0.59 -7.99
N LEU A 506 -1.90 0.36 -7.05
CA LEU A 506 -1.49 1.75 -7.31
C LEU A 506 -0.02 1.83 -7.69
N LYS A 507 0.85 1.12 -6.97
CA LYS A 507 2.29 1.08 -7.27
C LYS A 507 2.57 0.53 -8.67
N LEU A 508 1.90 -0.56 -9.04
CA LEU A 508 2.05 -1.17 -10.37
C LEU A 508 1.55 -0.22 -11.46
N SER A 509 0.40 0.43 -11.25
CA SER A 509 -0.12 1.42 -12.20
C SER A 509 0.79 2.64 -12.33
N LEU A 510 1.38 3.12 -11.23
CA LEU A 510 2.35 4.22 -11.24
C LEU A 510 3.62 3.84 -11.99
N LYS A 511 4.13 2.62 -11.79
CA LYS A 511 5.29 2.11 -12.54
C LYS A 511 5.00 2.13 -14.04
N ALA A 512 3.86 1.56 -14.46
CA ALA A 512 3.48 1.56 -15.87
C ALA A 512 3.34 2.98 -16.47
N SER A 513 2.88 3.96 -15.67
CA SER A 513 2.83 5.36 -16.10
C SER A 513 4.23 5.99 -16.21
N LYS A 514 5.15 5.67 -15.29
CA LYS A 514 6.56 6.11 -15.37
C LYS A 514 7.27 5.51 -16.59
N ASP A 515 7.03 4.24 -16.87
CA ASP A 515 7.55 3.58 -18.08
C ASP A 515 7.02 4.25 -19.37
N LEU A 516 5.80 4.78 -19.34
CA LEU A 516 5.26 5.57 -20.45
C LEU A 516 5.92 6.95 -20.57
N ILE A 517 6.12 7.68 -19.46
CA ILE A 517 6.88 8.96 -19.43
C ILE A 517 8.27 8.77 -20.03
N LEU A 518 8.92 7.67 -19.67
CA LEU A 518 10.19 7.27 -20.22
C LEU A 518 10.15 7.15 -21.74
N ARG A 519 9.18 6.41 -22.30
CA ARG A 519 9.02 6.28 -23.77
C ARG A 519 8.78 7.61 -24.47
N TYR A 520 7.98 8.50 -23.87
CA TYR A 520 7.80 9.86 -24.37
C TYR A 520 9.11 10.63 -24.42
N THR A 521 9.91 10.53 -23.35
CA THR A 521 11.21 11.20 -23.25
C THR A 521 12.13 10.73 -24.39
N VAL A 522 12.22 9.41 -24.60
CA VAL A 522 13.04 8.84 -25.69
C VAL A 522 12.58 9.36 -27.06
N LEU A 523 11.26 9.36 -27.34
CA LEU A 523 10.75 9.88 -28.61
C LEU A 523 11.03 11.38 -28.78
N SER A 524 10.86 12.16 -27.72
CA SER A 524 11.17 13.60 -27.72
C SER A 524 12.65 13.86 -27.96
N ASP A 525 13.54 13.09 -27.37
CA ASP A 525 14.99 13.21 -27.57
C ASP A 525 15.37 12.88 -29.03
N LEU A 526 14.83 11.78 -29.59
CA LEU A 526 15.05 11.42 -31.00
C LEU A 526 14.58 12.53 -31.95
N LEU A 527 13.40 13.10 -31.71
CA LEU A 527 12.87 14.22 -32.50
C LEU A 527 13.72 15.48 -32.33
N TYR A 528 14.21 15.75 -31.12
CA TYR A 528 15.09 16.90 -30.85
C TYR A 528 16.41 16.78 -31.59
N PHE A 529 17.07 15.62 -31.53
CA PHE A 529 18.32 15.39 -32.26
C PHE A 529 18.12 15.44 -33.77
N LEU A 530 17.02 14.87 -34.28
CA LEU A 530 16.66 14.98 -35.70
C LEU A 530 16.51 16.46 -36.12
N ASN A 531 15.75 17.26 -35.38
CA ASN A 531 15.59 18.69 -35.66
C ASN A 531 16.94 19.43 -35.63
N LYS A 532 17.82 19.11 -34.69
CA LYS A 532 19.14 19.73 -34.58
C LYS A 532 20.00 19.46 -35.82
N GLU A 533 20.02 18.22 -36.30
CA GLU A 533 20.76 17.89 -37.52
C GLU A 533 20.13 18.52 -38.78
N LEU A 534 18.79 18.61 -38.85
CA LEU A 534 18.10 19.34 -39.93
C LEU A 534 18.44 20.85 -39.95
N VAL A 535 18.54 21.50 -38.77
CA VAL A 535 19.01 22.89 -38.67
C VAL A 535 20.45 23.02 -39.19
N ARG A 536 21.32 22.07 -38.84
CA ARG A 536 22.71 22.06 -39.31
C ARG A 536 22.78 21.91 -40.83
N LEU A 537 21.94 21.06 -41.42
CA LEU A 537 21.83 20.91 -42.87
C LEU A 537 21.33 22.18 -43.54
N ARG A 538 20.32 22.85 -42.97
CA ARG A 538 19.78 24.12 -43.47
C ARG A 538 20.84 25.22 -43.50
N ASN A 539 21.68 25.29 -42.48
CA ASN A 539 22.73 26.32 -42.32
C ASN A 539 24.05 25.97 -43.02
N SER A 540 24.05 24.95 -43.90
CA SER A 540 25.26 24.31 -44.46
C SER A 540 26.05 25.14 -45.48
N SER A 541 25.72 26.41 -45.70
CA SER A 541 26.47 27.31 -46.59
C SER A 541 27.96 27.52 -46.20
N TYR A 542 28.40 26.97 -45.06
CA TYR A 542 29.79 27.03 -44.56
C TYR A 542 30.38 25.65 -44.19
N ILE A 543 29.78 24.54 -44.64
CA ILE A 543 30.18 23.17 -44.27
C ILE A 543 30.87 22.48 -45.45
N SER A 544 31.91 21.68 -45.21
CA SER A 544 32.56 20.88 -46.27
C SER A 544 31.60 19.80 -46.81
N GLU A 545 31.79 19.37 -48.07
CA GLU A 545 30.94 18.32 -48.66
C GLU A 545 30.94 17.02 -47.83
N GLU A 546 32.08 16.68 -47.23
CA GLU A 546 32.23 15.50 -46.37
C GLU A 546 31.41 15.62 -45.07
N GLU A 547 31.41 16.80 -44.44
CA GLU A 547 30.59 17.06 -43.25
C GLU A 547 29.09 17.12 -43.57
N LYS A 548 28.71 17.66 -44.74
CA LYS A 548 27.32 17.67 -45.22
C LYS A 548 26.80 16.22 -45.35
N LYS A 549 27.60 15.35 -45.97
CA LYS A 549 27.30 13.92 -46.13
C LYS A 549 27.17 13.18 -44.80
N GLN A 550 28.05 13.48 -43.83
CA GLN A 550 27.95 12.91 -42.48
C GLN A 550 26.68 13.35 -41.74
N ASN A 551 26.28 14.61 -41.91
CA ASN A 551 25.04 15.14 -41.32
C ASN A 551 23.79 14.49 -41.95
N GLU A 552 23.76 14.32 -43.27
CA GLU A 552 22.71 13.58 -43.99
C GLU A 552 22.57 12.12 -43.51
N ASN A 553 23.70 11.41 -43.36
CA ASN A 553 23.72 10.06 -42.79
C ASN A 553 23.16 10.02 -41.36
N THR A 554 23.45 11.05 -40.56
CA THR A 554 22.95 11.17 -39.18
C THR A 554 21.44 11.43 -39.14
N ILE A 555 20.92 12.25 -40.06
CA ILE A 555 19.47 12.47 -40.23
C ILE A 555 18.76 11.16 -40.57
N LEU A 556 19.29 10.41 -41.54
CA LEU A 556 18.75 9.09 -41.91
C LEU A 556 18.79 8.10 -40.75
N PHE A 557 19.87 8.08 -39.96
CA PHE A 557 19.97 7.28 -38.75
C PHE A 557 18.83 7.57 -37.77
N PHE A 558 18.55 8.84 -37.47
CA PHE A 558 17.47 9.20 -36.55
C PHE A 558 16.08 8.87 -37.11
N MET A 559 15.85 9.08 -38.41
CA MET A 559 14.60 8.68 -39.06
C MET A 559 14.39 7.17 -39.03
N TYR A 560 15.42 6.37 -39.33
CA TYR A 560 15.40 4.92 -39.21
C TYR A 560 15.06 4.50 -37.77
N THR A 561 15.74 5.08 -36.79
CA THR A 561 15.54 4.81 -35.37
C THR A 561 14.11 5.11 -34.93
N ILE A 562 13.54 6.26 -35.32
CA ILE A 562 12.13 6.60 -35.05
C ILE A 562 11.17 5.63 -35.74
N ASN A 563 11.47 5.22 -36.97
CA ASN A 563 10.65 4.27 -37.73
C ASN A 563 10.61 2.87 -37.08
N LYS A 564 11.75 2.41 -36.56
CA LYS A 564 11.90 1.13 -35.85
C LYS A 564 11.54 1.19 -34.37
N PHE A 565 11.39 2.38 -33.78
CA PHE A 565 10.96 2.54 -32.39
C PHE A 565 9.61 1.85 -32.18
N ASN A 566 9.62 0.75 -31.42
CA ASN A 566 8.43 -0.06 -31.18
C ASN A 566 7.88 0.22 -29.77
N GLU A 567 6.59 -0.03 -29.57
CA GLU A 567 5.91 0.24 -28.29
C GLU A 567 6.41 -0.63 -27.13
N GLN A 568 7.19 -1.68 -27.41
CA GLN A 568 7.80 -2.56 -26.42
C GLN A 568 9.28 -2.21 -26.17
N GLY A 569 9.81 -1.20 -26.86
CA GLY A 569 11.21 -1.06 -27.22
C GLY A 569 11.99 -0.22 -26.24
N ILE A 570 12.07 -0.72 -25.01
CA ILE A 570 13.32 -0.65 -24.25
C ILE A 570 13.56 -2.09 -23.79
N LEU A 571 14.23 -2.87 -24.65
CA LEU A 571 14.76 -4.15 -24.22
C LEU A 571 15.96 -3.85 -23.34
N PHE A 572 15.72 -3.85 -22.03
CA PHE A 572 16.78 -4.00 -21.04
C PHE A 572 17.30 -5.43 -21.18
N GLN A 573 18.42 -5.61 -21.90
CA GLN A 573 19.22 -6.81 -21.72
C GLN A 573 19.98 -6.62 -20.39
N ASN A 574 19.70 -7.49 -19.43
CA ASN A 574 20.34 -7.54 -18.12
C ASN A 574 21.84 -7.78 -18.22
#